data_AF-A0A7W4E844-F1
#
_entry.id   AF-A0A7W4E844-F1
#
_cell.length_a   1.000
_cell.length_b   1.000
_cell.length_c   1.000
_cell.angle_alpha   90.00
_cell.angle_beta   90.00
_cell.angle_gamma   90.00
#
_symmetry.space_group_name_H-M   'P 1'
#
loop_
_entity.id
_entity.type
_entity.pdbx_description
1 polymer ?
#
loop_
_entity_poly.entity_id
_entity_poly.type
_entity_poly.pdbx_seq_one_letter_code
_entity_poly.pdbx_strand_id
1 'polypeptide(L)'
;MLFRKNSYNVRTLLVNFYAMIDTILNAIKGLFGGSSDGSSSSSGGYSDDPFDASSRFGYVSDISQVVNDVSSEMESFSDYYKKGEYYDALGELENDLSEWVTEMIADLEDSEPHEDVSNDLTLRDAALNYLKKFQAEIPNLVAATKAAEAGNKDQADKMLDEFNAKEVAWTNEWNDILVAFCEKHHVPEQDPFMAG
;
A
#
# COMPACT_ATOMS: atom_id res chain seq x y z
N MET A 1 23.62 -36.27 18.07
CA MET A 1 22.98 -35.27 18.96
C MET A 1 23.88 -34.06 19.03
N LEU A 2 23.46 -32.93 18.45
CA LEU A 2 23.81 -31.57 18.86
C LEU A 2 22.82 -30.63 18.17
N PHE A 3 21.96 -30.02 19.00
CA PHE A 3 20.88 -29.12 18.64
C PHE A 3 21.37 -27.67 18.51
N ARG A 4 20.69 -26.92 17.62
CA ARG A 4 20.47 -25.46 17.61
C ARG A 4 21.67 -24.54 17.34
N LYS A 5 21.61 -23.86 16.20
CA LYS A 5 21.34 -22.40 16.07
C LYS A 5 21.46 -22.01 14.60
N ASN A 6 20.33 -21.72 13.97
CA ASN A 6 20.18 -20.74 12.89
C ASN A 6 18.68 -20.49 12.72
N SER A 7 18.09 -19.92 13.78
CA SER A 7 16.78 -19.30 13.73
C SER A 7 16.97 -17.89 13.18
N TYR A 8 17.19 -17.77 11.87
CA TYR A 8 17.10 -16.48 11.21
C TYR A 8 15.61 -16.16 10.99
N ASN A 9 15.05 -15.52 12.01
CA ASN A 9 14.02 -14.47 11.94
C ASN A 9 12.91 -14.54 10.86
N VAL A 10 11.96 -15.46 11.05
CA VAL A 10 10.54 -15.23 10.67
C VAL A 10 9.98 -13.95 11.35
N ARG A 11 10.61 -13.50 12.44
CA ARG A 11 10.31 -12.22 13.11
C ARG A 11 10.66 -10.98 12.28
N THR A 12 11.58 -11.05 11.31
CA THR A 12 11.96 -9.86 10.52
C THR A 12 11.01 -9.63 9.35
N LEU A 13 10.39 -10.68 8.80
CA LEU A 13 9.49 -10.58 7.64
C LEU A 13 8.25 -9.70 7.89
N LEU A 14 7.62 -9.82 9.06
CA LEU A 14 6.39 -9.06 9.37
C LEU A 14 6.63 -7.67 9.95
N VAL A 15 7.86 -7.37 10.38
CA VAL A 15 8.21 -6.05 10.93
C VAL A 15 8.37 -5.01 9.81
N ASN A 16 8.58 -5.44 8.56
CA ASN A 16 8.66 -4.53 7.41
C ASN A 16 7.29 -4.08 6.86
N PHE A 17 6.21 -4.84 7.07
CA PHE A 17 4.85 -4.36 6.75
C PHE A 17 4.48 -3.12 7.57
N TYR A 18 4.87 -3.08 8.85
CA TYR A 18 4.72 -1.89 9.70
C TYR A 18 5.57 -0.69 9.24
N ALA A 19 6.72 -0.95 8.62
CA ALA A 19 7.56 0.13 8.06
C ALA A 19 6.91 0.78 6.83
N MET A 20 6.03 0.09 6.09
CA MET A 20 5.29 0.66 4.95
C MET A 20 4.27 1.71 5.39
N ILE A 21 3.50 1.44 6.45
CA ILE A 21 2.50 2.37 7.01
C ILE A 21 3.19 3.65 7.52
N ASP A 22 4.32 3.49 8.22
CA ASP A 22 5.15 4.64 8.61
C ASP A 22 5.71 5.35 7.38
N THR A 23 6.01 4.68 6.28
CA THR A 23 6.58 5.31 5.07
C THR A 23 5.56 6.11 4.29
N ILE A 24 4.27 5.73 4.22
CA ILE A 24 3.25 6.52 3.50
C ILE A 24 2.84 7.76 4.31
N LEU A 25 2.62 7.61 5.62
CA LEU A 25 2.39 8.76 6.50
C LEU A 25 3.64 9.63 6.68
N ASN A 26 4.85 9.07 6.69
CA ASN A 26 6.10 9.84 6.71
C ASN A 26 6.54 10.32 5.33
N ALA A 27 6.03 9.78 4.21
CA ALA A 27 6.22 10.35 2.88
C ALA A 27 5.35 11.60 2.76
N ILE A 28 4.09 11.54 3.21
CA ILE A 28 3.21 12.72 3.29
C ILE A 28 3.77 13.75 4.30
N LYS A 29 4.23 13.35 5.50
CA LYS A 29 4.86 14.26 6.48
C LYS A 29 6.29 14.69 6.10
N GLY A 30 7.01 13.89 5.32
CA GLY A 30 8.43 14.07 4.98
C GLY A 30 8.65 14.80 3.67
N LEU A 31 7.68 14.82 2.76
CA LEU A 31 7.72 15.63 1.54
C LEU A 31 7.77 17.13 1.84
N PHE A 32 7.22 17.54 2.98
CA PHE A 32 7.05 18.95 3.32
C PHE A 32 7.74 19.37 4.62
N GLY A 33 8.38 18.42 5.32
CA GLY A 33 9.29 18.71 6.44
C GLY A 33 10.64 19.32 6.02
N GLY A 34 10.87 19.56 4.73
CA GLY A 34 12.07 20.16 4.16
C GLY A 34 11.82 21.59 3.67
N SER A 35 12.27 22.57 4.46
CA SER A 35 12.24 24.01 4.17
C SER A 35 12.42 24.39 2.69
N SER A 36 11.50 25.19 2.15
CA SER A 36 11.90 26.29 1.27
C SER A 36 11.05 27.53 1.49
N ASP A 37 11.66 28.50 2.16
CA ASP A 37 11.29 29.91 2.10
C ASP A 37 11.25 30.36 0.62
N GLY A 38 10.23 31.11 0.22
CA GLY A 38 10.37 32.03 -0.91
C GLY A 38 9.21 32.07 -1.90
N SER A 39 8.50 33.19 -1.88
CA SER A 39 7.46 33.61 -2.83
C SER A 39 7.89 33.53 -4.29
N SER A 40 6.96 33.13 -5.18
CA SER A 40 6.54 33.96 -6.33
C SER A 40 5.38 33.32 -7.10
N SER A 41 4.37 34.14 -7.32
CA SER A 41 3.16 33.94 -8.09
C SER A 41 3.43 33.73 -9.59
N SER A 42 2.73 32.79 -10.24
CA SER A 42 2.02 33.02 -11.51
C SER A 42 1.18 31.82 -11.97
N SER A 43 -0.12 32.06 -12.09
CA SER A 43 -1.07 31.57 -13.12
C SER A 43 -1.10 30.07 -13.45
N GLY A 44 -2.11 29.37 -12.90
CA GLY A 44 -2.61 28.11 -13.47
C GLY A 44 -3.49 27.29 -12.52
N GLY A 45 -4.80 27.55 -12.51
CA GLY A 45 -5.81 26.49 -12.36
C GLY A 45 -6.35 26.14 -10.97
N TYR A 46 -5.57 26.21 -9.89
CA TYR A 46 -6.08 25.82 -8.55
C TYR A 46 -6.50 27.05 -7.76
N SER A 47 -7.73 27.04 -7.25
CA SER A 47 -8.15 28.05 -6.28
C SER A 47 -7.46 27.76 -4.94
N ASP A 48 -7.05 28.83 -4.24
CA ASP A 48 -6.62 28.77 -2.83
C ASP A 48 -7.84 28.60 -1.89
N ASP A 49 -9.02 28.22 -2.40
CA ASP A 49 -10.20 27.97 -1.57
C ASP A 49 -9.94 26.73 -0.70
N PRO A 50 -10.08 26.82 0.64
CA PRO A 50 -9.95 25.68 1.52
C PRO A 50 -10.91 24.52 1.18
N PHE A 51 -12.06 24.78 0.52
CA PHE A 51 -12.95 23.71 0.07
C PHE A 51 -12.32 22.86 -1.04
N ASP A 52 -11.81 23.48 -2.12
CA ASP A 52 -11.16 22.76 -3.21
C ASP A 52 -9.90 22.02 -2.70
N ALA A 53 -9.15 22.63 -1.78
CA ALA A 53 -7.97 22.01 -1.17
C ALA A 53 -8.33 20.80 -0.28
N SER A 54 -9.38 20.89 0.53
CA SER A 54 -9.90 19.77 1.33
C SER A 54 -10.45 18.65 0.44
N SER A 55 -11.11 19.01 -0.66
CA SER A 55 -11.62 18.06 -1.66
C SER A 55 -10.49 17.26 -2.33
N ARG A 56 -9.42 17.93 -2.78
CA ARG A 56 -8.21 17.27 -3.29
C ARG A 56 -7.55 16.38 -2.24
N PHE A 57 -7.48 16.83 -0.99
CA PHE A 57 -6.96 16.03 0.11
C PHE A 57 -7.78 14.76 0.34
N GLY A 58 -9.11 14.88 0.37
CA GLY A 58 -10.03 13.76 0.49
C GLY A 58 -9.83 12.73 -0.61
N TYR A 59 -9.80 13.17 -1.88
CA TYR A 59 -9.56 12.29 -3.03
C TYR A 59 -8.25 11.50 -2.91
N VAL A 60 -7.14 12.18 -2.59
CA VAL A 60 -5.84 11.52 -2.43
C VAL A 60 -5.84 10.58 -1.23
N SER A 61 -6.47 10.99 -0.11
CA SER A 61 -6.58 10.19 1.10
C SER A 61 -7.35 8.89 0.84
N ASP A 62 -8.51 8.97 0.19
CA ASP A 62 -9.38 7.82 -0.08
C ASP A 62 -8.66 6.78 -0.95
N ILE A 63 -8.01 7.21 -2.05
CA ILE A 63 -7.27 6.28 -2.91
C ILE A 63 -6.04 5.71 -2.20
N SER A 64 -5.32 6.54 -1.44
CA SER A 64 -4.14 6.08 -0.70
C SER A 64 -4.50 5.09 0.40
N GLN A 65 -5.69 5.22 0.99
CA GLN A 65 -6.19 4.29 1.98
C GLN A 65 -6.36 2.88 1.39
N VAL A 66 -6.91 2.76 0.16
CA VAL A 66 -7.06 1.45 -0.49
C VAL A 66 -5.71 0.71 -0.63
N VAL A 67 -4.65 1.42 -1.01
CA VAL A 67 -3.29 0.83 -1.12
C VAL A 67 -2.73 0.46 0.26
N ASN A 68 -2.99 1.29 1.28
CA ASN A 68 -2.58 1.03 2.66
C ASN A 68 -3.30 -0.18 3.27
N ASP A 69 -4.59 -0.34 2.98
CA ASP A 69 -5.42 -1.39 3.55
C ASP A 69 -4.94 -2.78 3.13
N VAL A 70 -4.23 -2.91 1.99
CA VAL A 70 -3.55 -4.16 1.60
C VAL A 70 -2.64 -4.69 2.72
N SER A 71 -1.92 -3.81 3.41
CA SER A 71 -1.06 -4.22 4.53
C SER A 71 -1.86 -4.69 5.74
N SER A 72 -2.98 -4.02 6.02
CA SER A 72 -3.90 -4.38 7.12
C SER A 72 -4.55 -5.74 6.86
N GLU A 73 -5.08 -5.96 5.65
CA GLU A 73 -5.71 -7.23 5.27
C GLU A 73 -4.71 -8.40 5.26
N MET A 74 -3.42 -8.13 5.04
CA MET A 74 -2.36 -9.13 5.12
C MET A 74 -1.95 -9.51 6.55
N GLU A 75 -2.35 -8.73 7.58
CA GLU A 75 -1.95 -9.00 8.97
C GLU A 75 -2.49 -10.35 9.46
N SER A 76 -3.78 -10.63 9.21
CA SER A 76 -4.45 -11.87 9.62
C SER A 76 -3.77 -13.10 9.03
N PHE A 77 -3.60 -13.12 7.70
CA PHE A 77 -2.83 -14.15 6.98
C PHE A 77 -1.47 -14.38 7.65
N SER A 78 -0.72 -13.31 7.86
CA SER A 78 0.65 -13.45 8.29
C SER A 78 0.76 -13.86 9.76
N ASP A 79 -0.22 -13.53 10.59
CA ASP A 79 -0.32 -14.02 11.97
C ASP A 79 -0.60 -15.52 12.03
N TYR A 80 -1.55 -16.02 11.23
CA TYR A 80 -1.82 -17.45 11.10
C TYR A 80 -0.59 -18.21 10.58
N TYR A 81 0.05 -17.68 9.53
CA TYR A 81 1.26 -18.27 8.96
C TYR A 81 2.38 -18.41 10.00
N LYS A 82 2.63 -17.38 10.81
CA LYS A 82 3.64 -17.40 11.89
C LYS A 82 3.37 -18.42 12.97
N LYS A 83 2.10 -18.64 13.31
CA LYS A 83 1.67 -19.62 14.31
C LYS A 83 1.74 -21.06 13.76
N GLY A 84 1.93 -21.21 12.44
CA GLY A 84 1.87 -22.50 11.75
C GLY A 84 0.44 -22.99 11.54
N GLU A 85 -0.55 -22.09 11.63
CA GLU A 85 -1.98 -22.33 11.43
C GLU A 85 -2.27 -22.22 9.91
N TYR A 86 -1.67 -23.12 9.11
CA TYR A 86 -1.67 -22.99 7.65
C TYR A 86 -3.04 -23.15 6.99
N TYR A 87 -3.96 -23.91 7.60
CA TYR A 87 -5.33 -24.01 7.10
C TYR A 87 -6.04 -22.66 7.16
N ASP A 88 -5.90 -21.94 8.28
CA ASP A 88 -6.49 -20.61 8.46
C ASP A 88 -5.78 -19.59 7.56
N ALA A 89 -4.43 -19.64 7.48
CA ALA A 89 -3.67 -18.78 6.58
C ALA A 89 -4.06 -18.95 5.10
N LEU A 90 -4.38 -20.18 4.66
CA LEU A 90 -4.91 -20.43 3.33
C LEU A 90 -6.34 -19.91 3.17
N GLY A 91 -7.18 -20.03 4.21
CA GLY A 91 -8.53 -19.47 4.23
C GLY A 91 -8.53 -17.97 3.97
N GLU A 92 -7.66 -17.22 4.66
CA GLU A 92 -7.49 -15.78 4.48
C GLU A 92 -7.05 -15.44 3.04
N LEU A 93 -6.06 -16.15 2.48
CA LEU A 93 -5.56 -15.87 1.13
C LEU A 93 -6.58 -16.21 0.03
N GLU A 94 -7.20 -17.39 0.12
CA GLU A 94 -8.06 -17.93 -0.95
C GLU A 94 -9.48 -17.34 -0.92
N ASN A 95 -9.97 -16.87 0.23
CA ASN A 95 -11.30 -16.28 0.35
C ASN A 95 -11.21 -14.78 0.63
N ASP A 96 -10.80 -14.40 1.84
CA ASP A 96 -11.02 -13.04 2.34
C ASP A 96 -10.19 -12.00 1.56
N LEU A 97 -8.89 -12.21 1.45
CA LEU A 97 -7.98 -11.29 0.75
C LEU A 97 -8.23 -11.27 -0.77
N SER A 98 -8.55 -12.43 -1.36
CA SER A 98 -8.86 -12.52 -2.79
C SER A 98 -10.18 -11.86 -3.16
N GLU A 99 -11.19 -11.96 -2.30
CA GLU A 99 -12.47 -11.28 -2.46
C GLU A 99 -12.29 -9.78 -2.28
N TRP A 100 -11.66 -9.36 -1.17
CA TRP A 100 -11.40 -7.95 -0.87
C TRP A 100 -10.64 -7.24 -1.98
N VAL A 101 -9.54 -7.80 -2.49
CA VAL A 101 -8.78 -7.15 -3.57
C VAL A 101 -9.60 -7.02 -4.86
N THR A 102 -10.49 -7.98 -5.12
CA THR A 102 -11.35 -7.97 -6.30
C THR A 102 -12.41 -6.88 -6.17
N GLU A 103 -13.00 -6.71 -4.98
CA GLU A 103 -13.94 -5.64 -4.68
C GLU A 103 -13.28 -4.26 -4.81
N MET A 104 -12.11 -4.07 -4.20
CA MET A 104 -11.39 -2.79 -4.27
C MET A 104 -10.98 -2.41 -5.70
N ILE A 105 -10.61 -3.39 -6.54
CA ILE A 105 -10.36 -3.15 -7.97
C ILE A 105 -11.65 -2.67 -8.66
N ALA A 106 -12.78 -3.33 -8.40
CA ALA A 106 -14.05 -2.96 -9.01
C ALA A 106 -14.52 -1.57 -8.56
N ASP A 107 -14.40 -1.25 -7.27
CA ASP A 107 -14.77 0.05 -6.70
C ASP A 107 -13.91 1.18 -7.31
N LEU A 108 -12.60 0.96 -7.46
CA LEU A 108 -11.74 1.92 -8.12
C LEU A 108 -12.04 2.04 -9.62
N GLU A 109 -12.41 0.95 -10.30
CA GLU A 109 -12.80 1.00 -11.72
C GLU A 109 -14.12 1.74 -11.96
N ASP A 110 -15.07 1.67 -11.01
CA ASP A 110 -16.36 2.37 -11.05
C ASP A 110 -16.28 3.81 -10.51
N SER A 111 -15.18 4.17 -9.82
CA SER A 111 -15.02 5.51 -9.24
C SER A 111 -15.05 6.63 -10.28
N GLU A 112 -15.84 7.67 -9.99
CA GLU A 112 -15.97 8.83 -10.86
C GLU A 112 -14.69 9.70 -10.87
N PRO A 113 -14.32 10.30 -12.02
CA PRO A 113 -13.23 11.26 -12.07
C PRO A 113 -13.50 12.46 -11.17
N HIS A 114 -12.47 12.94 -10.48
CA HIS A 114 -12.61 14.02 -9.52
C HIS A 114 -12.24 15.38 -10.13
N GLU A 115 -13.18 16.33 -10.13
CA GLU A 115 -13.03 17.60 -10.87
C GLU A 115 -11.95 18.51 -10.29
N ASP A 116 -11.75 18.50 -8.97
CA ASP A 116 -10.75 19.35 -8.31
C ASP A 116 -9.31 18.93 -8.58
N VAL A 117 -9.10 17.74 -9.16
CA VAL A 117 -7.80 17.29 -9.72
C VAL A 117 -7.84 17.27 -11.24
N SER A 118 -8.73 18.06 -11.86
CA SER A 118 -8.91 18.16 -13.30
C SER A 118 -9.21 16.82 -13.98
N ASN A 119 -9.94 15.92 -13.29
CA ASN A 119 -10.23 14.55 -13.75
C ASN A 119 -8.97 13.72 -14.06
N ASP A 120 -7.84 14.01 -13.40
CA ASP A 120 -6.61 13.25 -13.56
C ASP A 120 -6.74 11.87 -12.88
N LEU A 121 -6.69 10.82 -13.69
CA LEU A 121 -6.86 9.43 -13.25
C LEU A 121 -5.53 8.77 -12.87
N THR A 122 -4.40 9.47 -12.94
CA THR A 122 -3.05 8.92 -12.72
C THR A 122 -2.95 8.20 -11.37
N LEU A 123 -3.49 8.80 -10.30
CA LEU A 123 -3.42 8.20 -8.96
C LEU A 123 -4.30 6.94 -8.85
N ARG A 124 -5.53 7.01 -9.37
CA ARG A 124 -6.45 5.87 -9.43
C ARG A 124 -5.86 4.71 -10.25
N ASP A 125 -5.31 5.00 -11.41
CA ASP A 125 -4.72 4.00 -12.31
C ASP A 125 -3.46 3.36 -11.67
N ALA A 126 -2.70 4.13 -10.88
CA ALA A 126 -1.58 3.62 -10.10
C ALA A 126 -2.02 2.68 -8.98
N ALA A 127 -3.08 3.02 -8.23
CA ALA A 127 -3.65 2.15 -7.20
C ALA A 127 -4.21 0.85 -7.83
N LEU A 128 -4.93 0.95 -8.95
CA LEU A 128 -5.40 -0.21 -9.71
C LEU A 128 -4.25 -1.11 -10.17
N ASN A 129 -3.16 -0.53 -10.65
CA ASN A 129 -1.98 -1.28 -11.05
C ASN A 129 -1.33 -2.00 -9.86
N TYR A 130 -1.25 -1.34 -8.68
CA TYR A 130 -0.76 -1.96 -7.46
C TYR A 130 -1.62 -3.17 -7.05
N LEU A 131 -2.94 -2.98 -6.95
CA LEU A 131 -3.87 -4.05 -6.55
C LEU A 131 -3.86 -5.21 -7.55
N LYS A 132 -3.80 -4.95 -8.86
CA LYS A 132 -3.73 -6.01 -9.88
C LYS A 132 -2.42 -6.80 -9.80
N LYS A 133 -1.29 -6.14 -9.53
CA LYS A 133 -0.01 -6.80 -9.28
C LYS A 133 -0.06 -7.67 -8.02
N PHE A 134 -0.65 -7.17 -6.95
CA PHE A 134 -0.85 -7.91 -5.71
C PHE A 134 -1.76 -9.12 -5.88
N GLN A 135 -2.95 -8.94 -6.48
CA GLN A 135 -3.90 -10.00 -6.80
C GLN A 135 -3.23 -11.13 -7.61
N ALA A 136 -2.38 -10.78 -8.57
CA ALA A 136 -1.64 -11.76 -9.38
C ALA A 136 -0.63 -12.60 -8.59
N GLU A 137 -0.18 -12.14 -7.42
CA GLU A 137 0.73 -12.90 -6.54
C GLU A 137 0.03 -13.72 -5.46
N ILE A 138 -1.29 -13.55 -5.24
CA ILE A 138 -2.05 -14.39 -4.30
C ILE A 138 -1.82 -15.90 -4.55
N PRO A 139 -1.84 -16.41 -5.80
CA PRO A 139 -1.52 -17.82 -6.06
C PRO A 139 -0.10 -18.24 -5.63
N ASN A 140 0.87 -17.34 -5.69
CA ASN A 140 2.24 -17.60 -5.24
C ASN A 140 2.33 -17.64 -3.70
N LEU A 141 1.59 -16.77 -3.00
CA LEU A 141 1.45 -16.81 -1.54
C LEU A 141 0.78 -18.11 -1.06
N VAL A 142 -0.27 -18.55 -1.78
CA VAL A 142 -0.92 -19.85 -1.53
C VAL A 142 0.07 -21.01 -1.73
N ALA A 143 0.86 -20.98 -2.81
CA ALA A 143 1.86 -22.00 -3.07
C ALA A 143 2.98 -22.02 -2.02
N ALA A 144 3.42 -20.85 -1.55
CA ALA A 144 4.38 -20.72 -0.46
C ALA A 144 3.83 -21.32 0.86
N THR A 145 2.55 -21.06 1.15
CA THR A 145 1.86 -21.58 2.34
C THR A 145 1.70 -23.09 2.29
N LYS A 146 1.30 -23.65 1.14
CA LYS A 146 1.24 -25.11 0.92
C LYS A 146 2.62 -25.78 1.02
N ALA A 147 3.68 -25.10 0.56
CA ALA A 147 5.05 -25.60 0.73
C ALA A 147 5.47 -25.62 2.21
N ALA A 148 5.13 -24.59 2.99
CA ALA A 148 5.39 -24.52 4.42
C ALA A 148 4.63 -25.59 5.21
N GLU A 149 3.36 -25.82 4.87
CA GLU A 149 2.51 -26.88 5.42
C GLU A 149 3.11 -28.27 5.17
N ALA A 150 3.62 -28.52 3.96
CA ALA A 150 4.31 -29.75 3.59
C ALA A 150 5.71 -29.91 4.25
N GLY A 151 6.13 -28.95 5.08
CA GLY A 151 7.43 -28.95 5.76
C GLY A 151 8.60 -28.48 4.89
N ASN A 152 8.35 -28.00 3.67
CA ASN A 152 9.36 -27.49 2.76
C ASN A 152 9.62 -25.99 3.00
N LYS A 153 10.21 -25.69 4.15
CA LYS A 153 10.43 -24.31 4.62
C LYS A 153 11.35 -23.51 3.72
N ASP A 154 12.44 -24.10 3.23
CA ASP A 154 13.40 -23.39 2.35
C ASP A 154 12.74 -22.91 1.05
N GLN A 155 11.82 -23.70 0.48
CA GLN A 155 11.06 -23.28 -0.70
C GLN A 155 10.05 -22.18 -0.34
N ALA A 156 9.32 -22.33 0.77
CA ALA A 156 8.34 -21.34 1.21
C ALA A 156 8.99 -19.97 1.49
N ASP A 157 10.10 -19.97 2.24
CA ASP A 157 10.86 -18.77 2.58
C ASP A 157 11.35 -18.05 1.31
N LYS A 158 11.89 -18.80 0.34
CA LYS A 158 12.30 -18.22 -0.95
C LYS A 158 11.14 -17.55 -1.69
N MET A 159 9.97 -18.17 -1.72
CA MET A 159 8.79 -17.61 -2.41
C MET A 159 8.28 -16.34 -1.71
N LEU A 160 8.30 -16.32 -0.37
CA LEU A 160 7.94 -15.14 0.41
C LEU A 160 8.96 -14.00 0.24
N ASP A 161 10.25 -14.31 0.18
CA ASP A 161 11.30 -13.31 -0.10
C ASP A 161 11.15 -12.71 -1.50
N GLU A 162 10.81 -13.52 -2.50
CA GLU A 162 10.52 -13.05 -3.86
C GLU A 162 9.28 -12.15 -3.90
N PHE A 163 8.22 -12.52 -3.17
CA PHE A 163 7.03 -11.67 -3.01
C PHE A 163 7.37 -10.33 -2.36
N ASN A 164 8.07 -10.34 -1.22
CA ASN A 164 8.46 -9.11 -0.50
C ASN A 164 9.30 -8.17 -1.38
N ALA A 165 10.22 -8.72 -2.18
CA ALA A 165 11.04 -7.92 -3.09
C ALA A 165 10.20 -7.24 -4.18
N LYS A 166 9.16 -7.91 -4.69
CA LYS A 166 8.21 -7.33 -5.65
C LYS A 166 7.36 -6.25 -5.00
N GLU A 167 6.82 -6.54 -3.83
CA GLU A 167 5.93 -5.63 -3.10
C GLU A 167 6.64 -4.31 -2.75
N VAL A 168 7.87 -4.37 -2.25
CA VAL A 168 8.72 -3.18 -2.02
C VAL A 168 8.91 -2.37 -3.31
N ALA A 169 9.12 -3.03 -4.46
CA ALA A 169 9.29 -2.33 -5.73
C ALA A 169 8.00 -1.62 -6.17
N TRP A 170 6.84 -2.24 -5.97
CA TRP A 170 5.55 -1.66 -6.33
C TRP A 170 5.16 -0.50 -5.40
N THR A 171 5.49 -0.59 -4.12
CA THR A 171 5.26 0.49 -3.17
C THR A 171 6.13 1.69 -3.48
N ASN A 172 7.38 1.48 -3.90
CA ASN A 172 8.23 2.58 -4.37
C ASN A 172 7.63 3.25 -5.62
N GLU A 173 7.15 2.46 -6.60
CA GLU A 173 6.47 2.98 -7.79
C GLU A 173 5.20 3.77 -7.43
N TRP A 174 4.38 3.25 -6.50
CA TRP A 174 3.21 3.93 -5.96
C TRP A 174 3.58 5.26 -5.29
N ASN A 175 4.59 5.26 -4.42
CA ASN A 175 5.03 6.45 -3.70
C ASN A 175 5.54 7.54 -4.66
N ASP A 176 6.34 7.17 -5.66
CA ASP A 176 6.84 8.12 -6.66
C ASP A 176 5.68 8.79 -7.42
N ILE A 177 4.63 8.02 -7.77
CA ILE A 177 3.44 8.54 -8.45
C ILE A 177 2.60 9.42 -7.51
N LEU A 178 2.35 8.97 -6.28
CA LEU A 178 1.59 9.72 -5.27
C LEU A 178 2.23 11.09 -5.02
N VAL A 179 3.55 11.13 -4.87
CA VAL A 179 4.32 12.36 -4.68
C VAL A 179 4.17 13.31 -5.87
N ALA A 180 4.43 12.81 -7.08
CA ALA A 180 4.29 13.63 -8.29
C ALA A 180 2.86 14.14 -8.50
N PHE A 181 1.85 13.34 -8.12
CA PHE A 181 0.44 13.72 -8.17
C PHE A 181 0.13 14.84 -7.18
N CYS A 182 0.52 14.68 -5.91
CA CYS A 182 0.32 15.70 -4.89
C CYS A 182 0.96 17.05 -5.26
N GLU A 183 2.19 17.03 -5.79
CA GLU A 183 2.88 18.22 -6.28
C GLU A 183 2.16 18.88 -7.46
N LYS A 184 1.76 18.07 -8.45
CA LYS A 184 1.05 18.56 -9.65
C LYS A 184 -0.29 19.21 -9.34
N HIS A 185 -1.01 18.67 -8.35
CA HIS A 185 -2.37 19.07 -8.01
C HIS A 185 -2.44 19.98 -6.77
N HIS A 186 -1.30 20.42 -6.22
CA HIS A 186 -1.25 21.28 -5.02
C HIS A 186 -2.13 20.73 -3.89
N VAL A 187 -1.98 19.44 -3.61
CA VAL A 187 -2.70 18.77 -2.52
C VAL A 187 -2.07 19.20 -1.19
N PRO A 188 -2.86 19.67 -0.22
CA PRO A 188 -2.31 20.10 1.06
C PRO A 188 -1.84 18.89 1.89
N GLU A 189 -0.90 19.12 2.81
CA GLU A 189 -0.35 18.08 3.71
C GLU A 189 -1.37 17.54 4.73
N GLN A 190 -2.33 18.37 5.07
CA GLN A 190 -3.39 18.09 6.04
C GLN A 190 -4.66 18.75 5.53
N ASP A 191 -5.80 18.20 5.94
CA ASP A 191 -7.09 18.82 5.69
C ASP A 191 -7.06 20.28 6.22
N PRO A 192 -7.28 21.29 5.36
CA PRO A 192 -7.29 22.70 5.76
C PRO A 192 -8.25 23.02 6.91
N PHE A 193 -9.30 22.22 7.08
CA PHE A 193 -10.29 22.41 8.15
C PHE A 193 -9.89 21.75 9.49
N MET A 194 -8.86 20.90 9.50
CA MET A 194 -8.36 20.20 10.70
C MET A 194 -7.08 20.84 11.28
N ALA A 195 -6.56 21.88 10.63
CA ALA A 195 -5.32 22.58 10.97
C ALA A 195 -5.42 23.59 12.16
N GLY A 196 -6.42 23.42 13.04
CA GLY A 196 -6.78 24.37 14.12
C GLY A 196 -6.15 24.10 15.48
#